data_AF-A0A015Z8H3-F1
#
_entry.id   AF-A0A015Z8H3-F1
#
_cell.length_a   1.000
_cell.length_b   1.000
_cell.length_c   1.000
_cell.angle_alpha   90.00
_cell.angle_beta   90.00
_cell.angle_gamma   90.00
#
_symmetry.space_group_name_H-M   'P 1'
#
loop_
_entity.id
_entity.type
_entity.pdbx_description
1 polymer ?
#
loop_
_entity_poly.entity_id
_entity_poly.type
_entity_poly.pdbx_seq_one_letter_code
_entity_poly.pdbx_strand_id
1 'polypeptide(L)'
;MHSPIAQKIVFHSYYLLSKSIGSIFGDFDVVDYNFYSDVIYDKLIVYGKNVGIKQVISFWGSDFYRVSDSTKERRRKYIDLIDAIHLETINVKNDFLNYYN
;
A
#
# COMPACT_ATOMS: atom_id res chain seq x y z
N MET A 1 -28.09 -17.78 -0.25
CA MET A 1 -26.65 -17.64 0.06
C MET A 1 -26.29 -16.18 -0.16
N HIS A 2 -26.00 -15.43 0.90
CA HIS A 2 -25.51 -14.06 0.77
C HIS A 2 -24.07 -14.11 0.27
N SER A 3 -23.76 -13.38 -0.81
CA SER A 3 -22.39 -13.14 -1.24
C SER A 3 -21.61 -12.57 -0.07
N PRO A 4 -20.42 -13.08 0.28
CA PRO A 4 -19.57 -12.43 1.27
C PRO A 4 -19.30 -11.01 0.77
N ILE A 5 -19.65 -10.01 1.57
CA ILE A 5 -19.30 -8.63 1.27
C ILE A 5 -17.79 -8.54 1.53
N ALA A 6 -16.99 -8.38 0.48
CA ALA A 6 -15.55 -8.18 0.60
C ALA A 6 -15.29 -6.96 1.50
N GLN A 7 -14.57 -7.18 2.60
CA GLN A 7 -14.28 -6.11 3.55
C GLN A 7 -12.96 -5.43 3.16
N LYS A 8 -12.99 -4.10 3.00
CA LYS A 8 -11.82 -3.26 2.68
C LYS A 8 -11.48 -2.39 3.89
N ILE A 9 -10.21 -2.37 4.28
CA ILE A 9 -9.67 -1.41 5.25
C ILE A 9 -8.77 -0.38 4.54
N VAL A 10 -8.96 0.90 4.89
CA VAL A 10 -8.13 2.01 4.42
C VAL A 10 -7.21 2.44 5.55
N PHE A 11 -5.90 2.25 5.38
CA PHE A 11 -4.93 2.69 6.37
C PHE A 11 -4.64 4.17 6.19
N HIS A 12 -4.99 4.96 7.20
CA HIS A 12 -4.35 6.24 7.49
C HIS A 12 -3.38 6.04 8.65
N SER A 13 -2.22 6.69 8.62
CA SER A 13 -1.10 6.54 9.55
C SER A 13 -1.48 6.55 11.05
N TYR A 14 -2.61 7.15 11.43
CA TYR A 14 -3.12 7.21 12.80
C TYR A 14 -3.74 5.90 13.34
N TYR A 15 -4.14 4.96 12.49
CA TYR A 15 -4.84 3.73 12.92
C TYR A 15 -3.91 2.64 13.50
N LEU A 16 -2.59 2.81 13.37
CA LEU A 16 -1.58 1.80 13.71
C LEU A 16 -1.22 1.75 15.21
N LEU A 17 -1.75 2.66 16.02
CA LEU A 17 -1.35 2.83 17.42
C LEU A 17 -2.14 1.98 18.43
N SER A 18 -3.19 1.23 18.04
CA SER A 18 -4.09 0.57 19.00
C SER A 18 -4.32 -0.94 18.82
N LYS A 19 -3.90 -1.55 17.69
CA LYS A 19 -4.11 -2.99 17.43
C LYS A 19 -2.82 -3.69 17.03
N SER A 20 -2.67 -4.96 17.41
CA SER A 20 -1.56 -5.79 16.94
C SER A 20 -1.72 -6.02 15.43
N ILE A 21 -0.62 -5.91 14.68
CA ILE A 21 -0.59 -6.03 13.21
C ILE A 21 -1.29 -7.32 12.73
N GLY A 22 -1.18 -8.43 13.46
CA GLY A 22 -1.85 -9.68 13.11
C GLY A 22 -3.38 -9.61 13.18
N SER A 23 -3.94 -8.92 14.18
CA SER A 23 -5.40 -8.72 14.30
C SER A 23 -5.96 -7.84 13.18
N ILE A 24 -5.14 -6.98 12.60
CA ILE A 24 -5.56 -6.04 11.57
C ILE A 24 -5.79 -6.75 10.24
N PHE A 25 -5.02 -7.80 9.92
CA PHE A 25 -5.08 -8.47 8.61
C PHE A 25 -6.04 -9.66 8.59
N GLY A 26 -6.31 -10.30 9.74
CA GLY A 26 -7.17 -11.48 9.80
C GLY A 26 -8.64 -11.23 9.47
N ASP A 27 -9.08 -9.97 9.51
CA ASP A 27 -10.49 -9.58 9.33
C ASP A 27 -10.82 -9.12 7.90
N PHE A 28 -9.83 -9.00 7.00
CA PHE A 28 -10.01 -8.40 5.68
C PHE A 28 -9.45 -9.26 4.55
N ASP A 29 -10.11 -9.20 3.39
CA ASP A 29 -9.64 -9.89 2.17
C ASP A 29 -8.57 -9.08 1.43
N VAL A 30 -8.65 -7.76 1.54
CA VAL A 30 -7.79 -6.80 0.83
C VAL A 30 -7.36 -5.67 1.76
N VAL A 31 -6.08 -5.33 1.72
CA VAL A 31 -5.50 -4.17 2.40
C VAL A 31 -5.14 -3.09 1.38
N ASP A 32 -5.64 -1.87 1.59
CA ASP A 32 -5.33 -0.70 0.76
C ASP A 32 -4.54 0.36 1.54
N TYR A 33 -3.28 0.52 1.17
CA TYR A 33 -2.37 1.51 1.72
C TYR A 33 -2.57 2.84 1.02
N ASN A 34 -3.27 3.75 1.70
CA ASN A 34 -3.45 5.11 1.23
C ASN A 34 -2.29 5.94 1.78
N PHE A 35 -1.58 6.66 0.89
CA PHE A 35 -0.45 7.52 1.27
C PHE A 35 0.79 6.75 1.80
N TYR A 36 1.43 5.97 0.92
CA TYR A 36 2.66 5.22 1.19
C TYR A 36 3.88 6.14 1.42
N SER A 37 4.05 6.55 2.67
CA SER A 37 5.02 7.59 3.04
C SER A 37 6.17 7.11 3.94
N ASP A 38 5.97 6.04 4.72
CA ASP A 38 6.81 5.72 5.88
C ASP A 38 7.21 4.22 5.95
N VAL A 39 8.31 3.93 6.66
CA VAL A 39 8.89 2.60 6.93
C VAL A 39 7.90 1.65 7.59
N ILE A 40 6.89 2.16 8.30
CA ILE A 40 5.87 1.30 8.89
C ILE A 40 5.11 0.52 7.82
N TYR A 41 4.85 1.13 6.66
CA TYR A 41 4.20 0.47 5.54
C TYR A 41 5.06 -0.67 4.98
N ASP A 42 6.38 -0.49 4.90
CA ASP A 42 7.31 -1.53 4.45
C ASP A 42 7.12 -2.84 5.24
N LYS A 43 6.99 -2.73 6.57
CA LYS A 43 6.74 -3.87 7.46
C LYS A 43 5.38 -4.51 7.22
N LEU A 44 4.34 -3.69 7.01
CA LEU A 44 2.99 -4.17 6.74
C LEU A 44 2.91 -4.90 5.40
N ILE A 45 3.60 -4.39 4.38
CA ILE A 45 3.65 -5.00 3.04
C ILE A 45 4.29 -6.38 3.09
N VAL A 46 5.42 -6.50 3.80
CA VAL A 46 6.10 -7.78 3.99
C VAL A 46 5.23 -8.75 4.78
N TYR A 47 4.62 -8.29 5.87
CA TYR A 47 3.71 -9.12 6.67
C TYR A 47 2.55 -9.61 5.82
N GLY A 48 1.89 -8.70 5.10
CA GLY A 48 0.75 -9.03 4.26
C GLY A 48 1.09 -10.03 3.17
N LYS A 49 2.28 -9.88 2.57
CA LYS A 49 2.79 -10.84 1.57
C LYS A 49 2.98 -12.24 2.18
N ASN A 50 3.53 -12.32 3.39
CA ASN A 50 3.80 -13.58 4.08
C ASN A 50 2.51 -14.32 4.48
N VAL A 51 1.45 -13.59 4.84
CA VAL A 51 0.16 -14.20 5.20
C VAL A 51 -0.77 -14.39 3.98
N GLY A 52 -0.32 -14.01 2.79
CA GLY A 52 -1.06 -14.23 1.54
C GLY A 52 -2.27 -13.32 1.33
N ILE A 53 -2.35 -12.18 2.00
CA ILE A 53 -3.42 -11.20 1.78
C ILE A 53 -3.20 -10.42 0.49
N LYS A 54 -4.28 -9.98 -0.14
CA LYS A 54 -4.21 -9.10 -1.32
C LYS A 54 -3.93 -7.67 -0.89
N GLN A 55 -2.99 -7.03 -1.56
CA GLN A 55 -2.47 -5.73 -1.17
C GLN A 55 -2.54 -4.74 -2.32
N VAL A 56 -3.00 -3.53 -2.03
CA VAL A 56 -3.10 -2.41 -2.96
C VAL A 56 -2.39 -1.19 -2.37
N ILE A 57 -1.65 -0.44 -3.18
CA ILE A 57 -1.20 0.90 -2.82
C ILE A 57 -1.98 1.91 -3.66
N SER A 58 -2.57 2.90 -3.01
CA SER A 58 -3.26 4.01 -3.66
C SER A 58 -2.43 5.30 -3.57
N PHE A 59 -2.06 5.87 -4.71
CA PHE A 59 -1.43 7.19 -4.80
C PHE A 59 -2.44 8.21 -5.34
N TRP A 60 -2.66 9.28 -4.58
CA TRP A 60 -3.73 10.27 -4.82
C TRP A 60 -3.22 11.52 -5.55
N GLY A 61 -2.00 11.46 -6.06
CA GLY A 61 -1.34 12.57 -6.74
C GLY A 61 0.16 12.48 -6.62
N SER A 62 0.78 13.48 -5.99
CA SER A 62 2.24 13.62 -5.92
C SER A 62 2.94 12.78 -4.84
N ASP A 63 2.24 11.82 -4.23
CA ASP A 63 2.67 11.10 -3.02
C ASP A 63 3.96 10.28 -3.21
N PHE A 64 4.28 9.92 -4.46
CA PHE A 64 5.51 9.21 -4.81
C PHE A 64 6.69 10.13 -5.15
N TYR A 65 6.49 11.44 -5.30
CA TYR A 65 7.56 12.40 -5.56
C TYR A 65 8.33 12.80 -4.30
N ARG A 66 9.45 13.52 -4.49
CA ARG A 66 10.21 14.28 -3.47
C ARG A 66 10.79 13.44 -2.34
N VAL A 67 11.30 12.26 -2.66
CA VAL A 67 12.11 11.47 -1.73
C VAL A 67 13.55 11.37 -2.22
N SER A 68 14.49 11.09 -1.30
CA SER A 68 15.87 10.79 -1.66
C SER A 68 15.95 9.55 -2.55
N ASP A 69 17.00 9.41 -3.36
CA ASP A 69 17.23 8.22 -4.20
C ASP A 69 17.23 6.93 -3.36
N SER A 70 17.84 6.98 -2.16
CA SER A 70 17.82 5.86 -1.22
C SER A 70 16.41 5.46 -0.78
N THR A 71 15.53 6.43 -0.57
CA THR A 71 14.13 6.18 -0.20
C THR A 71 13.34 5.69 -1.41
N LYS A 72 13.59 6.24 -2.59
CA LYS A 72 13.00 5.79 -3.86
C LYS A 72 13.32 4.31 -4.12
N GLU A 73 14.59 3.91 -4.03
CA GLU A 73 15.02 2.53 -4.22
C GLU A 73 14.44 1.59 -3.16
N ARG A 74 14.34 2.05 -1.91
CA ARG A 74 13.66 1.29 -0.86
C ARG A 74 12.18 1.08 -1.21
N ARG A 75 11.47 2.15 -1.57
CA ARG A 75 10.04 2.10 -1.93
C ARG A 75 9.78 1.19 -3.12
N ARG A 76 10.63 1.24 -4.16
CA ARG A 76 10.56 0.36 -5.34
C ARG A 76 10.48 -1.11 -4.95
N LYS A 77 11.37 -1.57 -4.06
CA LYS A 77 11.41 -2.96 -3.57
C LYS A 77 10.10 -3.42 -2.95
N TYR A 78 9.38 -2.54 -2.25
CA TYR A 78 8.12 -2.89 -1.61
C TYR A 78 6.94 -2.74 -2.57
N ILE A 79 6.96 -1.75 -3.45
CA ILE A 79 6.00 -1.62 -4.54
C ILE A 79 5.99 -2.88 -5.41
N ASP A 80 7.15 -3.47 -5.70
CA ASP A 80 7.27 -4.72 -6.47
C ASP A 80 6.60 -5.93 -5.79
N LEU A 81 6.29 -5.86 -4.48
CA LEU A 81 5.62 -6.94 -3.75
C LEU A 81 4.09 -6.83 -3.76
N ILE A 82 3.56 -5.68 -4.16
CA ILE A 82 2.13 -5.32 -4.13
C ILE A 82 1.38 -5.95 -5.30
N ASP A 83 0.11 -6.33 -5.09
CA ASP A 83 -0.69 -6.95 -6.14
C ASP A 83 -1.26 -5.94 -7.14
N ALA A 84 -1.58 -4.72 -6.69
CA ALA A 84 -2.08 -3.66 -7.57
C ALA A 84 -1.71 -2.25 -7.07
N ILE A 85 -1.50 -1.34 -8.02
CA ILE A 85 -1.31 0.09 -7.73
C ILE A 85 -2.53 0.83 -8.28
N HIS A 86 -3.20 1.57 -7.42
CA HIS A 86 -4.27 2.47 -7.80
C HIS A 86 -3.71 3.89 -7.96
N LEU A 87 -3.96 4.49 -9.14
CA LEU A 87 -3.50 5.81 -9.51
C LEU A 87 -4.70 6.62 -9.99
N GLU A 88 -4.89 7.80 -9.39
CA GLU A 88 -6.09 8.62 -9.58
C GLU A 88 -6.35 9.00 -11.05
N THR A 89 -5.29 9.26 -11.82
CA THR A 89 -5.42 9.69 -13.22
C THR A 89 -4.36 9.08 -14.13
N ILE A 90 -4.61 9.11 -15.45
CA ILE A 90 -3.64 8.67 -16.46
C ILE A 90 -2.34 9.48 -16.43
N ASN A 91 -2.41 10.77 -16.11
CA ASN A 91 -1.23 11.63 -16.01
C ASN A 91 -0.36 11.18 -14.84
N VAL A 92 -0.98 10.94 -13.68
CA VAL A 92 -0.30 10.41 -12.48
C VAL A 92 0.32 9.04 -12.76
N LYS A 93 -0.34 8.19 -13.58
CA LYS A 93 0.25 6.93 -14.05
C LYS A 93 1.54 7.14 -14.83
N ASN A 94 1.52 8.02 -15.83
CA ASN A 94 2.70 8.25 -16.66
C ASN A 94 3.85 8.84 -15.84
N ASP A 95 3.52 9.77 -14.94
CA ASP A 95 4.45 10.36 -13.98
C ASP A 95 5.08 9.31 -13.05
N PHE A 96 4.27 8.40 -12.52
CA PHE A 96 4.72 7.30 -11.67
C PHE A 96 5.69 6.38 -12.41
N LEU A 97 5.33 5.96 -13.63
CA LEU A 97 6.17 5.09 -14.46
C LEU A 97 7.49 5.78 -14.82
N ASN A 98 7.45 7.05 -15.19
CA ASN A 98 8.66 7.83 -15.48
C ASN A 98 9.53 8.02 -14.24
N TYR A 99 8.91 8.16 -13.06
CA TYR A 99 9.65 8.34 -11.83
C TYR A 99 10.35 7.04 -11.40
N TYR A 100 9.72 5.87 -11.53
CA TYR A 100 10.30 4.59 -11.05
C TYR A 100 11.03 3.75 -12.12
N ASN A 101 10.94 4.10 -13.41
CA ASN A 101 11.82 3.57 -14.46
C ASN A 101 13.27 4.04 -14.24
#